data_AF-A0A929GV72-F1
#
_entry.id   AF-A0A929GV72-F1
#
_cell.length_a   1.000
_cell.length_b   1.000
_cell.length_c   1.000
_cell.angle_alpha   90.00
_cell.angle_beta   90.00
_cell.angle_gamma   90.00
#
_symmetry.space_group_name_H-M   'P 1'
#
loop_
_entity.id
_entity.type
_entity.pdbx_description
1 polymer ?
#
loop_
_entity_poly.entity_id
_entity_poly.type
_entity_poly.pdbx_seq_one_letter_code
_entity_poly.pdbx_strand_id
1 'polypeptide(L)'
;MERPTVEEEALLSEVFHFHHLAIEDCISQAHHPPKIDDYRDYLFIITHGVNHEAPRDQLETSELRMFLGKNYVVTVHWAPLRGVASIRERCQEDTSLLERGSDSLAYVILDAQVDDFMPVLDQLSERIDGIENEVLQNPTKKTSERILLFKRDVLALNRIAAPQLEVINRLSRKEFSIMTEPMLIYFRDIYDHLARVESLTGSLMNLGEGVLSTYLAAVSNRQNEVMKVLSIVASIFLPLTLLTGIYGMNFQNMPELQWQYGYYAIWGVIVVVGTGMFIYFKKKRTW
;
A
#
# COMPACT_ATOMS: atom_id res chain seq x y z
N MET A 1 18.42 22.91 8.21
CA MET A 1 18.73 22.31 9.53
C MET A 1 18.30 20.86 9.47
N GLU A 2 19.25 19.95 9.67
CA GLU A 2 18.97 18.52 9.76
C GLU A 2 19.09 18.14 11.24
N ARG A 3 17.98 17.67 11.83
CA ARG A 3 17.87 17.37 13.26
C ARG A 3 18.25 18.58 14.16
N PRO A 4 17.43 19.64 14.17
CA PRO A 4 17.80 20.92 14.78
C PRO A 4 18.18 20.77 16.26
N THR A 5 19.27 21.43 16.62
CA THR A 5 19.72 21.60 18.01
C THR A 5 18.99 22.75 18.72
N VAL A 6 19.11 22.83 20.04
CA VAL A 6 18.51 23.92 20.85
C VAL A 6 19.03 25.30 20.40
N GLU A 7 20.28 25.39 19.95
CA GLU A 7 20.87 26.63 19.43
C GLU A 7 20.24 27.03 18.08
N GLU A 8 19.99 26.05 17.21
CA GLU A 8 19.32 26.29 15.92
C GLU A 8 17.84 26.64 16.09
N GLU A 9 17.17 26.09 17.11
CA GLU A 9 15.83 26.51 17.52
C GLU A 9 15.79 27.98 17.94
N ALA A 10 16.78 28.44 18.71
CA ALA A 10 16.87 29.85 19.11
C ALA A 10 16.97 30.79 17.90
N LEU A 11 17.67 30.39 16.82
CA LEU A 11 17.75 31.19 15.59
C LEU A 11 16.37 31.45 14.97
N LEU A 12 15.47 30.46 15.00
CA LEU A 12 14.11 30.58 14.45
C LEU A 12 13.31 31.69 15.15
N SER A 13 13.51 31.85 16.47
CA SER A 13 12.83 32.86 17.28
C SER A 13 13.56 34.20 17.31
N GLU A 14 14.86 34.20 17.59
CA GLU A 14 15.63 35.42 17.89
C GLU A 14 16.10 36.16 16.64
N VAL A 15 16.38 35.44 15.55
CA VAL A 15 16.91 36.05 14.30
C VAL A 15 15.81 36.22 13.27
N PHE A 16 15.03 35.16 13.03
CA PHE A 16 13.97 35.18 12.01
C PHE A 16 12.63 35.69 12.53
N HIS A 17 12.45 35.77 13.85
CA HIS A 17 11.21 36.21 14.50
C HIS A 17 9.97 35.44 14.02
N PHE A 18 10.11 34.12 13.80
CA PHE A 18 8.98 33.28 13.45
C PHE A 18 7.98 33.21 14.61
N HIS A 19 6.71 33.12 14.26
CA HIS A 19 5.63 32.99 15.22
C HIS A 19 5.78 31.69 16.04
N HIS A 20 5.57 31.77 17.36
CA HIS A 20 5.77 30.66 18.28
C HIS A 20 5.06 29.35 17.87
N LEU A 21 3.81 29.43 17.39
CA LEU A 21 3.08 28.25 16.89
C LEU A 21 3.76 27.57 15.68
N ALA A 22 4.37 28.35 14.78
CA ALA A 22 5.08 27.78 13.64
C ALA A 22 6.39 27.11 14.07
N ILE A 23 7.06 27.64 15.11
CA ILE A 23 8.25 27.02 15.72
C ILE A 23 7.86 25.73 16.45
N GLU A 24 6.76 25.74 17.20
CA GLU A 24 6.23 24.57 17.89
C GLU A 24 5.93 23.44 16.90
N ASP A 25 5.18 23.72 15.83
CA ASP A 25 4.93 22.77 14.75
C ASP A 25 6.21 22.36 14.02
N CYS A 26 7.21 23.25 13.98
CA CYS A 26 8.50 22.98 13.35
C CYS A 26 9.33 21.93 14.09
N ILE A 27 9.30 21.97 15.41
CA ILE A 27 10.20 21.20 16.29
C ILE A 27 9.50 19.96 16.84
N SER A 28 8.17 20.01 16.94
CA SER A 28 7.32 18.87 17.28
C SER A 28 7.75 17.62 16.52
N GLN A 29 7.93 16.52 17.26
CA GLN A 29 8.14 15.19 16.68
C GLN A 29 6.81 14.51 16.32
N ALA A 30 5.67 15.16 16.60
CA ALA A 30 4.39 14.66 16.14
C ALA A 30 4.30 14.75 14.61
N HIS A 31 3.55 13.83 14.02
CA HIS A 31 3.33 13.86 12.58
C HIS A 31 2.29 14.92 12.21
N HIS A 32 2.67 15.85 11.33
CA HIS A 32 1.79 16.89 10.82
C HIS A 32 1.42 16.62 9.36
N PRO A 33 0.13 16.72 8.96
CA PRO A 33 -0.23 16.64 7.56
C PRO A 33 0.37 17.80 6.77
N PRO A 34 0.56 17.65 5.44
CA PRO A 34 0.96 18.76 4.60
C PRO A 34 0.04 19.97 4.78
N LYS A 35 0.62 21.15 4.96
CA LYS A 35 -0.12 22.40 5.16
C LYS A 35 0.68 23.62 4.73
N ILE A 36 -0.02 24.75 4.61
CA ILE A 36 0.57 26.06 4.35
C ILE A 36 -0.17 27.14 5.13
N ASP A 37 0.58 27.84 5.96
CA ASP A 37 0.14 28.92 6.84
C ASP A 37 0.80 30.24 6.41
N ASP A 38 0.00 31.29 6.19
CA ASP A 38 0.47 32.61 5.78
C ASP A 38 0.60 33.55 6.98
N TYR A 39 1.84 33.95 7.29
CA TYR A 39 2.17 34.90 8.36
C TYR A 39 2.46 36.32 7.82
N ARG A 40 2.04 36.62 6.57
CA ARG A 40 2.24 37.87 5.82
C ARG A 40 3.68 38.13 5.38
N ASP A 41 4.64 38.03 6.30
CA ASP A 41 6.06 38.29 6.01
C ASP A 41 6.81 37.04 5.53
N TYR A 42 6.29 35.86 5.87
CA TYR A 42 6.77 34.56 5.42
C TYR A 42 5.62 33.55 5.33
N LEU A 43 5.84 32.48 4.58
CA LEU A 43 4.97 31.30 4.53
C LEU A 43 5.61 30.19 5.36
N PHE A 44 4.82 29.50 6.18
CA PHE A 44 5.22 28.25 6.81
C PHE A 44 4.56 27.09 6.08
N ILE A 45 5.37 26.20 5.53
CA ILE A 45 4.95 25.12 4.66
C ILE A 45 5.44 23.80 5.26
N ILE A 46 4.53 22.83 5.38
CA ILE A 46 4.87 21.45 5.69
C ILE A 46 4.55 20.62 4.45
N THR A 47 5.54 19.91 3.93
CA THR A 47 5.39 18.90 2.90
C THR A 47 6.05 17.59 3.35
N HIS A 48 5.75 16.50 2.66
CA HIS A 48 6.32 15.20 2.91
C HIS A 48 7.14 14.77 1.70
N GLY A 49 8.27 14.14 1.96
CA GLY A 49 9.11 13.48 0.98
C GLY A 49 9.33 12.02 1.34
N VAL A 50 9.92 11.27 0.42
CA VAL A 50 10.27 9.87 0.65
C VAL A 50 11.47 9.78 1.61
N ASN A 51 11.36 8.94 2.65
CA ASN A 51 12.49 8.61 3.51
C ASN A 51 13.33 7.51 2.87
N HIS A 52 14.45 7.90 2.25
CA HIS A 52 15.32 6.97 1.53
C HIS A 52 16.22 6.10 2.43
N GLU A 53 16.25 6.35 3.73
CA GLU A 53 16.94 5.49 4.70
C GLU A 53 16.07 4.34 5.21
N ALA A 54 14.78 4.37 4.91
CA ALA A 54 13.88 3.30 5.28
C ALA A 54 14.28 1.98 4.59
N PRO A 55 14.01 0.82 5.23
CA PRO A 55 14.22 -0.48 4.59
C PRO A 55 13.48 -0.56 3.26
N ARG A 56 14.09 -1.18 2.24
CA ARG A 56 13.52 -1.28 0.88
C ARG A 56 12.08 -1.82 0.81
N ASP A 57 11.68 -2.62 1.80
CA ASP A 57 10.37 -3.26 1.83
C ASP A 57 9.28 -2.44 2.55
N GLN A 58 9.62 -1.23 3.03
CA GLN A 58 8.68 -0.36 3.74
C GLN A 58 8.77 1.07 3.22
N LEU A 59 7.63 1.61 2.80
CA LEU A 59 7.53 3.02 2.49
C LEU A 59 7.40 3.82 3.79
N GLU A 60 8.36 4.70 4.02
CA GLU A 60 8.26 5.74 5.06
C GLU A 60 8.38 7.11 4.40
N THR A 61 7.67 8.07 4.97
CA THR A 61 7.71 9.47 4.55
C THR A 61 8.31 10.31 5.66
N SER A 62 8.96 11.41 5.29
CA SER A 62 9.51 12.36 6.23
C SER A 62 9.09 13.78 5.90
N GLU A 63 8.91 14.55 6.95
CA GLU A 63 8.41 15.92 6.88
C GLU A 63 9.55 16.87 6.53
N LEU A 64 9.33 17.64 5.48
CA LEU A 64 10.07 18.85 5.18
C LEU A 64 9.25 20.03 5.68
N ARG A 65 9.81 20.75 6.64
CA ARG A 65 9.23 21.99 7.12
C ARG A 65 10.03 23.13 6.55
N MET A 66 9.34 24.09 5.96
CA MET A 66 9.94 25.17 5.20
C MET A 66 9.34 26.51 5.62
N PHE A 67 10.21 27.45 5.95
CA PHE A 67 9.86 28.86 6.06
C PHE A 67 10.34 29.57 4.80
N LEU A 68 9.41 30.13 4.04
CA LEU A 68 9.68 30.87 2.81
C LEU A 68 9.45 32.36 3.07
N GLY A 69 10.52 33.13 3.19
CA GLY A 69 10.48 34.59 3.31
C GLY A 69 10.79 35.30 1.99
N LYS A 70 10.90 36.63 2.02
CA LYS A 70 11.17 37.47 0.83
C LYS A 70 12.55 37.22 0.19
N ASN A 71 13.54 36.80 0.98
CA ASN A 71 14.93 36.65 0.54
C ASN A 71 15.65 35.47 1.22
N TYR A 72 14.91 34.58 1.87
CA TYR A 72 15.46 33.40 2.54
C TYR A 72 14.49 32.22 2.42
N VAL A 73 15.07 31.02 2.51
CA VAL A 73 14.35 29.77 2.71
C VAL A 73 15.03 29.04 3.86
N VAL A 74 14.27 28.69 4.90
CA VAL A 74 14.76 27.86 6.00
C VAL A 74 14.08 26.50 5.91
N THR A 75 14.86 25.44 5.75
CA THR A 75 14.34 24.06 5.78
C THR A 75 14.73 23.36 7.06
N VAL A 76 13.79 22.61 7.63
CA VAL A 76 13.97 21.80 8.84
C VAL A 76 13.40 20.41 8.59
N HIS A 77 14.20 19.38 8.86
CA HIS A 77 13.80 17.98 8.71
C HIS A 77 14.54 17.08 9.72
N TRP A 78 13.88 16.01 10.17
CA TRP A 78 14.43 15.07 11.18
C TRP A 78 15.05 13.81 10.55
N ALA A 79 14.59 13.42 9.36
CA ALA A 79 15.22 12.38 8.54
C ALA A 79 15.91 13.03 7.33
N PRO A 80 16.92 12.38 6.74
CA PRO A 80 17.60 12.93 5.58
C PRO A 80 16.69 12.92 4.36
N LEU A 81 16.62 14.06 3.69
CA LEU A 81 15.89 14.25 2.44
C LEU A 81 16.90 14.49 1.32
N ARG A 82 16.97 13.55 0.36
CA ARG A 82 17.95 13.58 -0.74
C ARG A 82 17.83 14.85 -1.58
N GLY A 83 16.60 15.28 -1.89
CA GLY A 83 16.35 16.53 -2.61
C GLY A 83 17.00 17.74 -1.92
N VAL A 84 16.80 17.88 -0.60
CA VAL A 84 17.40 18.99 0.18
C VAL A 84 18.92 18.90 0.19
N ALA A 85 19.49 17.70 0.39
CA ALA A 85 20.93 17.50 0.40
C ALA A 85 21.59 17.82 -0.96
N SER A 86 20.99 17.35 -2.05
CA SER A 86 21.44 17.59 -3.43
C SER A 86 21.42 19.08 -3.78
N ILE A 87 20.37 19.80 -3.40
CA ILE A 87 20.25 21.23 -3.68
C ILE A 87 21.23 22.04 -2.85
N ARG A 88 21.46 21.64 -1.59
CA ARG A 88 22.49 22.25 -0.75
C ARG A 88 23.87 22.15 -1.40
N GLU A 89 24.24 20.98 -1.91
CA GLU A 89 25.51 20.77 -2.62
C GLU A 89 25.60 21.63 -3.89
N ARG A 90 24.54 21.64 -4.71
CA ARG A 90 24.47 22.48 -5.92
C ARG A 90 24.62 23.97 -5.62
N CYS A 91 24.01 24.48 -4.55
CA CYS A 91 24.15 25.88 -4.14
C CYS A 91 25.55 26.22 -3.60
N GLN A 92 26.31 25.24 -3.11
CA GLN A 92 27.71 25.43 -2.70
C GLN A 92 28.65 25.50 -3.90
N GLU A 93 28.32 24.81 -5.00
CA GLU A 93 29.07 24.82 -6.24
C GLU A 93 28.74 26.02 -7.15
N ASP A 94 27.45 26.38 -7.23
CA ASP A 94 26.94 27.46 -8.08
C ASP A 94 25.88 28.31 -7.35
N THR A 95 26.21 29.57 -7.09
CA THR A 95 25.31 30.53 -6.42
C THR A 95 24.22 31.08 -7.33
N SER A 96 24.23 30.77 -8.63
CA SER A 96 23.22 31.27 -9.58
C SER A 96 21.79 30.88 -9.21
N LEU A 97 21.60 29.80 -8.46
CA LEU A 97 20.30 29.39 -7.92
C LEU A 97 19.81 30.33 -6.80
N LEU A 98 20.73 30.83 -5.96
CA LEU A 98 20.41 31.74 -4.86
C LEU A 98 20.06 33.15 -5.37
N GLU A 99 20.62 33.54 -6.53
CA GLU A 99 20.36 34.83 -7.17
C GLU A 99 18.97 34.94 -7.81
N ARG A 100 18.28 33.81 -8.02
CA ARG A 100 16.96 33.76 -8.68
C ARG A 100 15.79 34.08 -7.75
N GLY A 101 16.03 34.22 -6.45
CA GLY A 101 15.00 34.52 -5.44
C GLY A 101 14.64 33.31 -4.58
N SER A 102 13.99 33.59 -3.44
CA SER A 102 13.64 32.57 -2.44
C SER A 102 12.53 31.63 -2.92
N ASP A 103 11.58 32.12 -3.72
CA ASP A 103 10.53 31.32 -4.35
C ASP A 103 11.09 30.36 -5.40
N SER A 104 12.13 30.77 -6.15
CA SER A 104 12.89 29.89 -7.04
C SER A 104 13.59 28.77 -6.27
N LEU A 105 14.24 29.09 -5.15
CA LEU A 105 14.88 28.07 -4.30
C LEU A 105 13.85 27.10 -3.69
N ALA A 106 12.70 27.61 -3.23
CA ALA A 106 11.62 26.78 -2.72
C ALA A 106 11.06 25.85 -3.81
N TYR A 107 10.88 26.34 -5.04
CA TYR A 107 10.49 25.52 -6.18
C TYR A 107 11.46 24.35 -6.39
N VAL A 108 12.76 24.61 -6.51
CA VAL A 108 13.74 23.53 -6.76
C VAL A 108 13.73 22.48 -5.65
N ILE A 109 13.54 22.89 -4.39
CA ILE A 109 13.45 21.97 -3.24
C ILE A 109 12.20 21.09 -3.29
N LEU A 110 11.04 21.71 -3.56
CA LEU A 110 9.77 21.00 -3.61
C LEU A 110 9.66 20.10 -4.84
N ASP A 111 10.19 20.54 -5.98
CA ASP A 111 10.25 19.78 -7.24
C ASP A 111 11.07 18.50 -7.05
N ALA A 112 12.29 18.62 -6.54
CA ALA A 112 13.14 17.47 -6.24
C ALA A 112 12.51 16.50 -5.22
N GLN A 113 11.71 17.01 -4.28
CA GLN A 113 10.98 16.17 -3.32
C GLN A 113 9.83 15.42 -3.98
N VAL A 114 9.11 16.05 -4.92
CA VAL A 114 7.99 15.42 -5.64
C VAL A 114 8.48 14.37 -6.62
N ASP A 115 9.61 14.62 -7.29
CA ASP A 115 10.23 13.67 -8.22
C ASP A 115 10.61 12.34 -7.56
N ASP A 116 10.97 12.37 -6.27
CA ASP A 116 11.30 11.18 -5.48
C ASP A 116 10.12 10.19 -5.33
N PHE A 117 8.86 10.63 -5.56
CA PHE A 117 7.69 9.74 -5.48
C PHE A 117 7.56 8.80 -6.68
N MET A 118 8.01 9.20 -7.87
CA MET A 118 7.82 8.40 -9.09
C MET A 118 8.52 7.03 -9.00
N PRO A 119 9.80 6.92 -8.60
CA PRO A 119 10.46 5.63 -8.41
C PRO A 119 9.79 4.74 -7.36
N VAL A 120 9.14 5.33 -6.35
CA VAL A 120 8.39 4.58 -5.32
C VAL A 120 7.10 4.00 -5.91
N LEU A 121 6.38 4.79 -6.69
CA LEU A 121 5.17 4.34 -7.38
C LEU A 121 5.46 3.20 -8.37
N ASP A 122 6.57 3.30 -9.09
CA ASP A 122 7.02 2.24 -10.00
C ASP A 122 7.30 0.93 -9.23
N GLN A 123 8.01 1.00 -8.11
CA GLN A 123 8.27 -0.17 -7.24
C GLN A 123 6.98 -0.76 -6.66
N LEU A 124 6.03 0.08 -6.25
CA LEU A 124 4.72 -0.38 -5.76
C LEU A 124 3.93 -1.06 -6.87
N SER A 125 4.00 -0.54 -8.11
CA SER A 125 3.36 -1.13 -9.29
C SER A 125 3.91 -2.52 -9.58
N GLU A 126 5.24 -2.68 -9.65
CA GLU A 126 5.88 -4.00 -9.82
C GLU A 126 5.52 -4.97 -8.69
N ARG A 127 5.45 -4.46 -7.45
CA ARG A 127 5.11 -5.27 -6.28
C ARG A 127 3.68 -5.81 -6.34
N ILE A 128 2.70 -5.00 -6.76
CA ILE A 128 1.31 -5.46 -6.87
C ILE A 128 1.14 -6.47 -8.01
N ASP A 129 1.80 -6.27 -9.15
CA ASP A 129 1.81 -7.22 -10.27
C ASP A 129 2.39 -8.58 -9.82
N GLY A 130 3.45 -8.57 -9.02
CA GLY A 130 4.03 -9.77 -8.44
C GLY A 130 3.09 -10.49 -7.46
N ILE A 131 2.32 -9.74 -6.66
CA ILE A 131 1.33 -10.32 -5.74
C ILE A 131 0.13 -10.88 -6.51
N GLU A 132 -0.35 -10.18 -7.55
CA GLU A 132 -1.46 -10.65 -8.39
C GLU A 132 -1.14 -12.00 -9.03
N ASN A 133 0.05 -12.14 -9.60
CA ASN A 133 0.51 -13.40 -10.18
C ASN A 133 0.57 -14.54 -9.14
N GLU A 134 1.01 -14.26 -7.90
CA GLU A 134 1.02 -15.25 -6.82
C GLU A 134 -0.40 -15.71 -6.46
N VAL A 135 -1.35 -14.77 -6.38
CA VAL A 135 -2.75 -15.03 -6.06
C VAL A 135 -3.41 -15.94 -7.10
N LEU A 136 -3.13 -15.73 -8.39
CA LEU A 136 -3.69 -16.52 -9.49
C LEU A 136 -3.13 -17.94 -9.56
N GLN A 137 -1.86 -18.15 -9.16
CA GLN A 137 -1.20 -19.44 -9.28
C GLN A 137 -1.43 -20.33 -8.06
N ASN A 138 -0.99 -19.90 -6.87
CA ASN A 138 -1.06 -20.72 -5.67
C ASN A 138 -1.00 -19.87 -4.40
N PRO A 139 -2.14 -19.30 -3.96
CA PRO A 139 -2.16 -18.39 -2.82
C PRO A 139 -1.76 -19.12 -1.53
N THR A 140 -0.91 -18.46 -0.76
CA THR A 140 -0.43 -18.92 0.55
C THR A 140 -0.82 -17.92 1.65
N LYS A 141 -0.62 -18.30 2.91
CA LYS A 141 -0.82 -17.37 4.03
C LYS A 141 0.06 -16.12 3.90
N LYS A 142 1.29 -16.27 3.38
CA LYS A 142 2.21 -15.14 3.14
C LYS A 142 1.69 -14.17 2.09
N THR A 143 0.90 -14.64 1.12
CA THR A 143 0.26 -13.78 0.11
C THR A 143 -0.63 -12.73 0.78
N SER A 144 -1.43 -13.12 1.77
CA SER A 144 -2.30 -12.18 2.51
C SER A 144 -1.51 -11.12 3.29
N GLU A 145 -0.37 -11.50 3.88
CA GLU A 145 0.52 -10.56 4.58
C GLU A 145 1.14 -9.55 3.60
N ARG A 146 1.58 -10.01 2.43
CA ARG A 146 2.11 -9.15 1.36
C ARG A 146 1.06 -8.16 0.85
N ILE A 147 -0.19 -8.59 0.66
CA ILE A 147 -1.31 -7.71 0.27
C ILE A 147 -1.53 -6.62 1.31
N LEU A 148 -1.55 -6.98 2.61
CA LEU A 148 -1.78 -6.02 3.68
C LEU A 148 -0.64 -4.99 3.80
N LEU A 149 0.61 -5.43 3.68
CA LEU A 149 1.77 -4.53 3.68
C LEU A 149 1.72 -3.57 2.48
N PHE A 150 1.41 -4.09 1.28
CA PHE A 150 1.23 -3.24 0.10
C PHE A 150 0.14 -2.18 0.32
N LYS A 151 -1.05 -2.58 0.83
CA LYS A 151 -2.12 -1.63 1.13
C LYS A 151 -1.69 -0.57 2.15
N ARG A 152 -0.93 -0.95 3.18
CA ARG A 152 -0.40 0.00 4.18
C ARG A 152 0.50 1.04 3.53
N ASP A 153 1.41 0.61 2.67
CA ASP A 153 2.38 1.49 2.01
C ASP A 153 1.66 2.45 1.04
N VAL A 154 0.73 1.97 0.21
CA VAL A 154 -0.07 2.84 -0.67
C VAL A 154 -0.94 3.83 0.12
N LEU A 155 -1.54 3.40 1.23
CA LEU A 155 -2.33 4.29 2.09
C LEU A 155 -1.46 5.39 2.74
N ALA A 156 -0.21 5.09 3.09
CA ALA A 156 0.72 6.08 3.61
C ALA A 156 0.98 7.18 2.57
N LEU A 157 1.19 6.79 1.30
CA LEU A 157 1.37 7.73 0.20
C LEU A 157 0.11 8.55 -0.07
N ASN A 158 -1.07 7.92 -0.07
CA ASN A 158 -2.34 8.62 -0.31
C ASN A 158 -2.64 9.70 0.73
N ARG A 159 -2.35 9.40 2.01
CA ARG A 159 -2.55 10.33 3.14
C ARG A 159 -1.76 11.63 2.99
N ILE A 160 -0.64 11.62 2.25
CA ILE A 160 0.19 12.80 2.04
C ILE A 160 -0.04 13.44 0.68
N ALA A 161 -0.30 12.65 -0.38
CA ALA A 161 -0.42 13.15 -1.74
C ALA A 161 -1.58 14.16 -1.88
N ALA A 162 -2.76 13.84 -1.35
CA ALA A 162 -3.93 14.69 -1.49
C ALA A 162 -3.80 16.04 -0.75
N PRO A 163 -3.42 16.09 0.56
CA PRO A 163 -3.19 17.36 1.23
C PRO A 163 -2.03 18.18 0.64
N GLN A 164 -0.95 17.51 0.21
CA GLN A 164 0.19 18.19 -0.41
C GLN A 164 -0.21 18.81 -1.75
N LEU A 165 -1.08 18.16 -2.53
CA LEU A 165 -1.62 18.70 -3.77
C LEU A 165 -2.37 20.01 -3.54
N GLU A 166 -3.14 20.11 -2.44
CA GLU A 166 -3.81 21.34 -2.04
C GLU A 166 -2.79 22.45 -1.69
N VAL A 167 -1.73 22.13 -0.94
CA VAL A 167 -0.65 23.06 -0.61
C VAL A 167 0.01 23.61 -1.88
N ILE A 168 0.42 22.73 -2.81
CA ILE A 168 1.06 23.14 -4.06
C ILE A 168 0.08 23.92 -4.95
N ASN A 169 -1.20 23.57 -4.98
CA ASN A 169 -2.22 24.32 -5.72
C ASN A 169 -2.40 25.76 -5.20
N ARG A 170 -2.26 25.98 -3.88
CA ARG A 170 -2.27 27.35 -3.32
C ARG A 170 -1.02 28.12 -3.74
N LEU A 171 0.15 27.48 -3.76
CA LEU A 171 1.41 28.08 -4.23
C LEU A 171 1.44 28.37 -5.73
N SER A 172 0.75 27.58 -6.56
CA SER A 172 0.65 27.78 -8.01
C SER A 172 -0.32 28.90 -8.41
N ARG A 173 -1.04 29.45 -7.42
CA ARG A 173 -1.95 30.58 -7.57
C ARG A 173 -1.32 31.83 -6.97
N LYS A 174 -1.75 33.01 -7.45
CA LYS A 174 -1.33 34.30 -6.89
C LYS A 174 -2.04 34.61 -5.56
N GLU A 175 -2.04 33.65 -4.63
CA GLU A 175 -2.66 33.76 -3.31
C GLU A 175 -1.74 34.49 -2.32
N PHE A 176 -0.42 34.27 -2.43
CA PHE A 176 0.56 34.79 -1.48
C PHE A 176 1.45 35.88 -2.08
N SER A 177 1.70 36.94 -1.30
CA SER A 177 2.49 38.10 -1.76
C SER A 177 3.98 37.81 -1.96
N ILE A 178 4.50 36.76 -1.31
CA ILE A 178 5.91 36.32 -1.42
C ILE A 178 6.18 35.64 -2.75
N MET A 179 5.15 35.12 -3.42
CA MET A 179 5.28 34.39 -4.69
C MET A 179 5.33 35.39 -5.85
N THR A 180 6.37 35.31 -6.68
CA THR A 180 6.46 36.13 -7.89
C THR A 180 5.61 35.54 -9.03
N GLU A 181 5.02 36.40 -9.86
CA GLU A 181 4.18 35.95 -11.00
C GLU A 181 4.90 34.97 -11.96
N PRO A 182 6.18 35.19 -12.33
CA PRO A 182 6.89 34.25 -13.20
C PRO A 182 7.06 32.88 -12.56
N MET A 183 7.12 32.78 -11.23
CA MET A 183 7.30 31.51 -10.53
C MET A 183 6.02 30.66 -10.51
N LEU A 184 4.83 31.24 -10.65
CA LEU A 184 3.55 30.52 -10.59
C LEU A 184 3.45 29.39 -11.63
N ILE A 185 4.07 29.52 -12.81
CA ILE A 185 4.08 28.47 -13.83
C ILE A 185 4.91 27.26 -13.41
N TYR A 186 6.01 27.46 -12.69
CA TYR A 186 6.87 26.39 -12.19
C TYR A 186 6.19 25.62 -11.05
N PHE A 187 5.49 26.32 -10.15
CA PHE A 187 4.67 25.66 -9.13
C PHE A 187 3.46 24.91 -9.72
N ARG A 188 2.97 25.32 -10.89
CA ARG A 188 1.96 24.55 -11.64
C ARG A 188 2.52 23.24 -12.18
N ASP A 189 3.78 23.22 -12.58
CA ASP A 189 4.45 21.97 -13.00
C ASP A 189 4.54 20.97 -11.83
N ILE A 190 4.93 21.43 -10.63
CA ILE A 190 4.89 20.62 -9.40
C ILE A 190 3.46 20.11 -9.13
N TYR A 191 2.44 20.96 -9.33
CA TYR A 191 1.05 20.55 -9.17
C TYR A 191 0.68 19.42 -10.15
N ASP A 192 1.06 19.53 -11.42
CA ASP A 192 0.76 18.53 -12.45
C ASP A 192 1.49 17.20 -12.15
N HIS A 193 2.74 17.25 -11.68
CA HIS A 193 3.49 16.07 -11.23
C HIS A 193 2.84 15.41 -10.01
N LEU A 194 2.46 16.20 -9.01
CA LEU A 194 1.84 15.68 -7.80
C LEU A 194 0.41 15.18 -8.03
N ALA A 195 -0.33 15.77 -8.97
CA ALA A 195 -1.64 15.28 -9.40
C ALA A 195 -1.51 13.91 -10.07
N ARG A 196 -0.44 13.69 -10.85
CA ARG A 196 -0.11 12.36 -11.40
C ARG A 196 0.19 11.37 -10.27
N VAL A 197 0.99 11.76 -9.28
CA VAL A 197 1.31 10.92 -8.11
C VAL A 197 0.04 10.52 -7.36
N GLU A 198 -0.89 11.46 -7.12
CA GLU A 198 -2.18 11.20 -6.47
C GLU A 198 -3.02 10.19 -7.29
N SER A 199 -3.14 10.41 -8.60
CA SER A 199 -3.91 9.54 -9.49
C SER A 199 -3.35 8.11 -9.57
N LEU A 200 -2.02 7.97 -9.66
CA LEU A 200 -1.35 6.67 -9.66
C LEU A 200 -1.52 5.96 -8.32
N THR A 201 -1.41 6.70 -7.21
CA THR A 201 -1.65 6.16 -5.86
C THR A 201 -3.09 5.63 -5.74
N GLY A 202 -4.08 6.39 -6.24
CA GLY A 202 -5.47 5.95 -6.28
C GLY A 202 -5.67 4.69 -7.11
N SER A 203 -4.99 4.59 -8.25
CA SER A 203 -5.00 3.39 -9.11
C SER A 203 -4.42 2.16 -8.38
N LEU A 204 -3.30 2.33 -7.68
CA LEU A 204 -2.68 1.28 -6.87
C LEU A 204 -3.57 0.81 -5.71
N MET A 205 -4.32 1.73 -5.06
CA MET A 205 -5.29 1.34 -4.04
C MET A 205 -6.37 0.43 -4.63
N ASN A 206 -6.93 0.80 -5.79
CA ASN A 206 -7.95 0.01 -6.48
C ASN A 206 -7.43 -1.37 -6.89
N LEU A 207 -6.19 -1.45 -7.41
CA LEU A 207 -5.54 -2.73 -7.73
C LEU A 207 -5.35 -3.58 -6.47
N GLY A 208 -4.91 -2.98 -5.36
CA GLY A 208 -4.79 -3.66 -4.07
C GLY A 208 -6.11 -4.26 -3.57
N GLU A 209 -7.23 -3.58 -3.80
CA GLU A 209 -8.57 -4.10 -3.49
C GLU A 209 -9.01 -5.23 -4.42
N GLY A 210 -8.71 -5.09 -5.72
CA GLY A 210 -8.94 -6.15 -6.71
C GLY A 210 -8.18 -7.43 -6.35
N VAL A 211 -6.88 -7.32 -6.06
CA VAL A 211 -6.03 -8.46 -5.69
C VAL A 211 -6.50 -9.13 -4.40
N LEU A 212 -6.91 -8.36 -3.38
CA LEU A 212 -7.48 -8.93 -2.16
C LEU A 212 -8.77 -9.72 -2.45
N SER A 213 -9.64 -9.18 -3.29
CA SER A 213 -10.90 -9.84 -3.68
C SER A 213 -10.64 -11.13 -4.44
N THR A 214 -9.70 -11.11 -5.39
CA THR A 214 -9.24 -12.29 -6.13
C THR A 214 -8.64 -13.34 -5.20
N TYR A 215 -7.84 -12.93 -4.21
CA TYR A 215 -7.29 -13.84 -3.19
C TYR A 215 -8.38 -14.55 -2.40
N LEU A 216 -9.39 -13.80 -1.90
CA LEU A 216 -10.50 -14.38 -1.17
C LEU A 216 -11.31 -15.36 -2.03
N ALA A 217 -11.54 -15.03 -3.30
CA ALA A 217 -12.21 -15.91 -4.24
C ALA A 217 -11.39 -17.19 -4.51
N ALA A 218 -10.08 -17.08 -4.70
CA ALA A 218 -9.20 -18.23 -4.92
C ALA A 218 -9.16 -19.17 -3.70
N VAL A 219 -9.08 -18.62 -2.49
CA VAL A 219 -9.13 -19.41 -1.24
C VAL A 219 -10.48 -20.10 -1.08
N SER A 220 -11.59 -19.40 -1.35
CA SER A 220 -12.94 -19.97 -1.31
C SER A 220 -13.11 -21.11 -2.32
N ASN A 221 -12.64 -20.92 -3.56
CA ASN A 221 -12.68 -21.97 -4.58
C ASN A 221 -11.88 -23.20 -4.17
N ARG A 222 -10.69 -23.02 -3.57
CA ARG A 222 -9.90 -24.14 -3.04
C ARG A 222 -10.62 -24.87 -1.91
N GLN A 223 -11.29 -24.15 -1.00
CA GLN A 223 -12.11 -24.77 0.04
C GLN A 223 -13.27 -25.56 -0.54
N ASN A 224 -13.95 -25.01 -1.56
CA ASN A 224 -15.04 -25.69 -2.25
C ASN A 224 -14.57 -26.98 -2.94
N GLU A 225 -13.40 -26.97 -3.58
CA GLU A 225 -12.81 -28.19 -4.18
C GLU A 225 -12.46 -29.23 -3.11
N VAL A 226 -11.85 -28.83 -1.98
CA VAL A 226 -11.56 -29.76 -0.87
C VAL A 226 -12.86 -30.37 -0.30
N MET A 227 -13.89 -29.55 -0.10
CA MET A 227 -15.19 -30.01 0.39
C MET A 227 -15.86 -30.97 -0.60
N LYS A 228 -15.81 -30.66 -1.90
CA LYS A 228 -16.34 -31.51 -2.97
C LYS A 228 -15.66 -32.88 -2.99
N VAL A 229 -14.33 -32.94 -2.89
CA VAL A 229 -13.58 -34.21 -2.81
C VAL A 229 -13.99 -35.01 -1.56
N LEU A 230 -14.04 -34.36 -0.39
CA LEU A 230 -14.44 -35.01 0.86
C LEU A 230 -15.88 -35.56 0.78
N SER A 231 -16.81 -34.78 0.23
CA SER A 231 -18.20 -35.18 0.05
C SER A 231 -18.36 -36.34 -0.94
N ILE A 232 -17.57 -36.39 -2.02
CA ILE A 232 -17.58 -37.52 -2.98
C ILE A 232 -17.09 -38.78 -2.28
N VAL A 233 -15.96 -38.71 -1.58
CA VAL A 233 -15.42 -39.84 -0.80
C VAL A 233 -16.46 -40.32 0.22
N ALA A 234 -17.02 -39.41 1.02
CA ALA A 234 -18.05 -39.76 2.00
C ALA A 234 -19.31 -40.37 1.36
N SER A 235 -19.78 -39.84 0.23
CA SER A 235 -20.98 -40.34 -0.46
C SER A 235 -20.78 -41.75 -1.04
N ILE A 236 -19.54 -42.11 -1.42
CA ILE A 236 -19.20 -43.45 -1.87
C ILE A 236 -19.07 -44.40 -0.67
N PHE A 237 -18.35 -44.01 0.38
CA PHE A 237 -18.04 -44.91 1.49
C PHE A 237 -19.18 -45.06 2.50
N LEU A 238 -19.95 -44.02 2.83
CA LEU A 238 -20.99 -44.09 3.86
C LEU A 238 -22.04 -45.20 3.60
N PRO A 239 -22.62 -45.34 2.39
CA PRO A 239 -23.56 -46.44 2.10
C PRO A 239 -22.89 -47.81 2.13
N LEU A 240 -21.64 -47.91 1.67
CA LEU A 240 -20.89 -49.17 1.68
C LEU A 240 -20.56 -49.60 3.11
N THR A 241 -20.12 -48.66 3.95
CA THR A 241 -19.86 -48.87 5.38
C THR A 241 -21.14 -49.28 6.10
N LEU A 242 -22.29 -48.66 5.77
CA LEU A 242 -23.59 -49.06 6.30
C LEU A 242 -23.94 -50.51 5.93
N LEU A 243 -23.77 -50.89 4.65
CA LEU A 243 -23.99 -52.26 4.20
C LEU A 243 -23.09 -53.25 4.95
N THR A 244 -21.79 -52.99 5.03
CA THR A 244 -20.85 -53.85 5.75
C THR A 244 -21.14 -53.88 7.26
N GLY A 245 -21.60 -52.76 7.83
CA GLY A 245 -21.97 -52.65 9.23
C GLY A 245 -23.19 -53.50 9.56
N ILE A 246 -24.23 -53.46 8.73
CA ILE A 246 -25.44 -54.28 8.89
C ILE A 246 -25.09 -55.77 8.88
N TYR A 247 -24.31 -56.21 7.88
CA TYR A 247 -23.90 -57.62 7.76
C TYR A 247 -22.78 -58.03 8.73
N GLY A 248 -22.17 -57.08 9.44
CA GLY A 248 -21.22 -57.33 10.54
C GLY A 248 -21.87 -57.49 11.91
N MET A 249 -23.20 -57.35 12.01
CA MET A 249 -23.92 -57.49 13.27
C MET A 249 -24.18 -58.97 13.62
N ASN A 250 -24.03 -59.33 14.90
CA ASN A 250 -24.26 -60.69 15.40
C ASN A 250 -25.76 -61.00 15.61
N PHE A 251 -26.54 -61.14 14.54
CA PHE A 251 -27.95 -61.58 14.63
C PHE A 251 -28.11 -63.08 14.34
N GLN A 252 -29.00 -63.76 15.08
CA GLN A 252 -29.29 -65.18 14.90
C GLN A 252 -30.19 -65.49 13.68
N ASN A 253 -31.05 -64.54 13.26
CA ASN A 253 -31.99 -64.71 12.15
C ASN A 253 -31.64 -63.76 10.99
N MET A 254 -30.57 -64.05 10.24
CA MET A 254 -30.29 -63.43 8.94
C MET A 254 -30.40 -64.49 7.83
N PRO A 255 -31.55 -64.59 7.12
CA PRO A 255 -31.76 -65.62 6.12
C PRO A 255 -30.73 -65.59 4.97
N GLU A 256 -30.14 -64.43 4.69
CA GLU A 256 -29.13 -64.22 3.65
C GLU A 256 -27.77 -64.87 3.99
N LEU A 257 -27.46 -65.08 5.28
CA LEU A 257 -26.19 -65.68 5.74
C LEU A 257 -26.17 -67.21 5.61
N GLN A 258 -27.32 -67.87 5.60
CA GLN A 258 -27.43 -69.32 5.38
C GLN A 258 -27.40 -69.69 3.89
N TRP A 259 -27.44 -68.70 3.00
CA TRP A 259 -27.38 -68.91 1.56
C TRP A 259 -25.93 -69.07 1.08
N GLN A 260 -25.63 -70.15 0.36
CA GLN A 260 -24.27 -70.48 -0.11
C GLN A 260 -23.62 -69.36 -0.97
N TYR A 261 -24.43 -68.53 -1.63
CA TYR A 261 -23.96 -67.41 -2.46
C TYR A 261 -24.10 -66.02 -1.80
N GLY A 262 -24.60 -65.94 -0.56
CA GLY A 262 -24.90 -64.67 0.12
C GLY A 262 -23.68 -63.74 0.23
N TYR A 263 -22.50 -64.30 0.53
CA TYR A 263 -21.25 -63.53 0.58
C TYR A 263 -20.89 -62.87 -0.76
N TYR A 264 -20.98 -63.63 -1.86
CA TYR A 264 -20.68 -63.13 -3.20
C TYR A 264 -21.74 -62.14 -3.69
N ALA A 265 -23.00 -62.33 -3.32
CA ALA A 265 -24.09 -61.43 -3.65
C ALA A 265 -23.90 -60.04 -3.01
N ILE A 266 -23.51 -59.97 -1.73
CA ILE A 266 -23.23 -58.71 -1.03
C ILE A 266 -22.04 -57.98 -1.65
N TRP A 267 -20.96 -58.71 -1.98
CA TRP A 267 -19.83 -58.13 -2.72
C TRP A 267 -20.25 -57.56 -4.08
N GLY A 268 -21.14 -58.25 -4.80
CA GLY A 268 -21.76 -57.75 -6.02
C GLY A 268 -22.48 -56.43 -5.81
N VAL A 269 -23.31 -56.33 -4.76
CA VAL A 269 -24.03 -55.10 -4.42
C VAL A 269 -23.05 -53.97 -4.07
N ILE A 270 -22.02 -54.23 -3.26
CA ILE A 270 -20.99 -53.26 -2.88
C ILE A 270 -20.28 -52.71 -4.13
N VAL A 271 -19.86 -53.58 -5.04
CA VAL A 271 -19.19 -53.18 -6.29
C VAL A 271 -20.14 -52.40 -7.18
N VAL A 272 -21.41 -52.81 -7.31
CA VAL A 272 -22.42 -52.11 -8.11
C VAL A 272 -22.72 -50.72 -7.56
N VAL A 273 -22.92 -50.59 -6.24
CA VAL A 273 -23.20 -49.30 -5.59
C VAL A 273 -22.00 -48.38 -5.67
N GLY A 274 -20.79 -48.88 -5.35
CA GLY A 274 -19.56 -48.10 -5.41
C GLY A 274 -19.25 -47.61 -6.83
N THR A 275 -19.33 -48.50 -7.82
CA THR A 275 -19.08 -48.16 -9.23
C THR A 275 -20.19 -47.25 -9.77
N GLY A 276 -21.45 -47.47 -9.39
CA GLY A 276 -22.59 -46.63 -9.77
C GLY A 276 -22.44 -45.19 -9.28
N MET A 277 -22.07 -45.01 -8.01
CA MET A 277 -21.78 -43.68 -7.43
C MET A 277 -20.59 -43.02 -8.12
N PHE A 278 -19.50 -43.75 -8.36
CA PHE A 278 -18.32 -43.22 -9.06
C PHE A 278 -18.66 -42.73 -10.48
N ILE A 279 -19.40 -43.53 -11.26
CA ILE A 279 -19.85 -43.17 -12.61
C ILE A 279 -20.78 -41.95 -12.57
N TYR A 280 -21.70 -41.90 -11.60
CA TYR A 280 -22.61 -40.77 -11.44
C TYR A 280 -21.85 -39.46 -11.21
N PHE A 281 -20.88 -39.42 -10.30
CA PHE A 281 -20.07 -38.22 -10.04
C PHE A 281 -19.16 -37.85 -11.22
N LYS A 282 -18.59 -38.84 -11.92
CA LYS A 282 -17.80 -38.61 -13.13
C LYS A 282 -18.64 -38.00 -14.27
N LYS A 283 -19.88 -38.48 -14.47
CA LYS A 283 -20.78 -38.01 -15.54
C LYS A 283 -21.30 -36.60 -15.29
N LYS A 284 -21.51 -36.20 -14.04
CA LYS A 284 -22.02 -34.86 -13.69
C LYS A 284 -20.99 -33.73 -13.81
N ARG A 285 -19.78 -33.98 -14.31
CA ARG A 285 -18.65 -33.00 -14.35
C ARG A 285 -18.43 -32.31 -13.00
N THR A 286 -18.72 -33.02 -11.90
CA THR A 286 -18.34 -32.62 -10.54
C THR A 286 -16.95 -33.16 -10.22
N TRP A 287 -16.11 -33.27 -11.24
CA TRP A 287 -14.68 -33.54 -11.17
C TRP A 287 -14.01 -32.25 -11.60
#